data_AF-A0A2U1Q7T3-F1
#
_entry.id   AF-A0A2U1Q7T3-F1
#
_cell.length_a   1.000
_cell.length_b   1.000
_cell.length_c   1.000
_cell.angle_alpha   90.00
_cell.angle_beta   90.00
_cell.angle_gamma   90.00
#
_symmetry.space_group_name_H-M   'P 1'
#
loop_
_entity.id
_entity.type
_entity.pdbx_description
1 polymer ?
#
loop_
_entity_poly.entity_id
_entity_poly.type
_entity_poly.pdbx_seq_one_letter_code
_entity_poly.pdbx_strand_id
1 'polypeptide(L)'
;MGSFLNLQSFKSSDEGKILDFDSIPDTLTKNDKPELPFSGDSRYLTRLCVFENEEQLSPSRLAQPSGFELRDDNINPHKKIIQDKIIAVLKLLTFREQHVIVQFWSPADVVGKHQVLTTMDRPFGLGEITEQLTSYRKESQHNLYVVDNDHEEEELSPPARVFRRRLPEWTLDVANYSPKQFPQKESAIRRDLHGYVALPVVDLSTSSCVGVLEILTSSKYISYAYEIQQVQSALKVSSLL
;
A
#
# COMPACT_ATOMS: atom_id res chain seq x y z
N MET A 1 18.04 -22.20 -41.45
CA MET A 1 17.52 -23.59 -41.35
C MET A 1 16.45 -23.61 -40.27
N GLY A 2 15.20 -23.92 -40.64
CA GLY A 2 14.03 -24.18 -39.76
C GLY A 2 13.49 -22.97 -38.99
N SER A 3 12.19 -22.74 -38.77
CA SER A 3 10.90 -23.36 -39.12
C SER A 3 9.86 -22.29 -38.69
N PHE A 4 9.03 -21.70 -39.55
CA PHE A 4 7.67 -22.11 -39.93
C PHE A 4 6.68 -22.46 -38.79
N LEU A 5 5.53 -21.76 -38.83
CA LEU A 5 4.14 -22.09 -38.37
C LEU A 5 3.83 -21.82 -36.88
N ASN A 6 2.64 -21.35 -36.45
CA ASN A 6 1.41 -20.93 -37.13
C ASN A 6 0.55 -20.04 -36.21
N LEU A 7 -0.36 -19.33 -36.88
CA LEU A 7 -1.49 -18.51 -36.45
C LEU A 7 -2.50 -19.23 -35.53
N GLN A 8 -3.16 -18.51 -34.62
CA GLN A 8 -4.63 -18.57 -34.47
C GLN A 8 -5.19 -17.39 -33.66
N SER A 9 -5.94 -16.55 -34.38
CA SER A 9 -6.87 -15.54 -33.87
C SER A 9 -8.21 -16.23 -33.62
N PHE A 10 -8.80 -16.00 -32.44
CA PHE A 10 -10.20 -16.34 -32.18
C PHE A 10 -11.08 -15.10 -32.38
N LYS A 11 -11.92 -15.14 -33.41
CA LYS A 11 -13.15 -14.34 -33.52
C LYS A 11 -14.31 -15.17 -32.98
N SER A 12 -15.25 -14.52 -32.30
CA SER A 12 -16.59 -15.05 -32.05
C SER A 12 -17.60 -13.93 -32.34
N SER A 13 -18.58 -14.27 -33.17
CA SER A 13 -19.78 -13.52 -33.57
C SER A 13 -20.95 -14.46 -33.35
N ASP A 14 -22.00 -14.01 -32.66
CA ASP A 14 -23.43 -14.25 -32.91
C ASP A 14 -24.23 -13.75 -31.70
N GLU A 15 -25.08 -12.74 -31.89
CA GLU A 15 -26.48 -12.80 -32.33
C GLU A 15 -27.46 -12.96 -31.16
N GLY A 16 -28.42 -12.04 -31.14
CA GLY A 16 -29.28 -11.75 -30.00
C GLY A 16 -30.45 -12.71 -29.81
N LYS A 17 -31.00 -12.66 -28.59
CA LYS A 17 -32.41 -12.98 -28.33
C LYS A 17 -32.98 -11.94 -27.37
N ILE A 18 -34.01 -11.27 -27.87
CA ILE A 18 -34.98 -10.44 -27.15
C ILE A 18 -35.85 -11.39 -26.32
N LEU A 19 -36.08 -11.08 -25.04
CA LEU A 19 -37.14 -11.68 -24.24
C LEU A 19 -37.84 -10.59 -23.41
N ASP A 20 -39.15 -10.74 -23.36
CA ASP A 20 -40.19 -9.76 -23.06
C ASP A 20 -40.11 -9.05 -21.71
N PHE A 21 -40.55 -7.79 -21.78
CA PHE A 21 -40.90 -6.89 -20.69
C PHE A 21 -42.35 -7.19 -20.29
N ASP A 22 -42.60 -7.73 -19.10
CA ASP A 22 -43.79 -7.44 -18.30
C ASP A 22 -43.81 -8.30 -17.03
N SER A 23 -43.60 -7.65 -15.88
CA SER A 23 -44.24 -7.93 -14.58
C SER A 23 -43.68 -6.97 -13.53
N ILE A 24 -44.34 -5.83 -13.34
CA ILE A 24 -44.17 -4.97 -12.16
C ILE A 24 -45.06 -5.53 -11.04
N PRO A 25 -44.58 -5.53 -9.79
CA PRO A 25 -45.41 -4.95 -8.74
C PRO A 25 -44.66 -3.86 -7.97
N ASP A 26 -45.34 -2.72 -7.86
CA ASP A 26 -45.00 -1.57 -7.04
C ASP A 26 -44.93 -1.96 -5.56
N THR A 27 -43.87 -1.55 -4.86
CA THR A 27 -43.98 -1.12 -3.45
C THR A 27 -42.76 -0.31 -2.98
N LEU A 28 -43.02 0.98 -2.73
CA LEU A 28 -42.44 1.92 -1.74
C LEU A 28 -40.94 1.90 -1.39
N THR A 29 -40.22 2.82 -2.03
CA THR A 29 -39.39 3.93 -1.49
C THR A 29 -38.57 3.84 -0.17
N LYS A 30 -37.27 4.17 -0.36
CA LYS A 30 -36.28 4.89 0.49
C LYS A 30 -35.55 4.07 1.57
N ASN A 31 -34.21 4.06 1.69
CA ASN A 31 -33.12 4.89 1.16
C ASN A 31 -31.85 4.02 1.07
N ASP A 32 -31.42 3.66 -0.14
CA ASP A 32 -30.09 3.06 -0.33
C ASP A 32 -29.16 4.08 -0.99
N LYS A 33 -28.08 4.38 -0.27
CA LYS A 33 -26.89 5.07 -0.76
C LYS A 33 -26.39 4.31 -1.99
N PRO A 34 -25.97 4.99 -3.09
CA PRO A 34 -25.51 4.27 -4.27
C PRO A 34 -24.20 3.54 -3.95
N GLU A 35 -24.30 2.25 -3.66
CA GLU A 35 -23.15 1.34 -3.68
C GLU A 35 -22.82 1.05 -5.14
N LEU A 36 -21.62 1.43 -5.54
CA LEU A 36 -21.03 1.01 -6.82
C LEU A 36 -21.09 -0.53 -6.90
N PRO A 37 -21.35 -1.11 -8.08
CA PRO A 37 -21.45 -2.56 -8.21
C PRO A 37 -20.12 -3.21 -7.82
N PHE A 38 -20.09 -3.81 -6.64
CA PHE A 38 -18.99 -4.67 -6.21
C PHE A 38 -18.96 -5.88 -7.15
N SER A 39 -17.89 -5.98 -7.95
CA SER A 39 -17.57 -7.24 -8.62
C SER A 39 -17.50 -8.34 -7.57
N GLY A 40 -18.13 -9.50 -7.84
CA GLY A 40 -18.33 -10.59 -6.88
C GLY A 40 -17.05 -11.12 -6.21
N ASP A 41 -15.90 -10.85 -6.81
CA ASP A 41 -14.56 -11.22 -6.32
C ASP A 41 -14.10 -10.39 -5.11
N SER A 42 -14.66 -9.18 -4.91
CA SER A 42 -14.19 -8.28 -3.85
C SER A 42 -14.48 -8.78 -2.44
N ARG A 43 -15.43 -9.72 -2.27
CA ARG A 43 -15.80 -10.26 -0.96
C ARG A 43 -14.72 -11.14 -0.33
N TYR A 44 -13.78 -11.62 -1.14
CA TYR A 44 -12.67 -12.47 -0.69
C TYR A 44 -11.39 -11.68 -0.45
N LEU A 45 -11.42 -10.37 -0.69
CA LEU A 45 -10.26 -9.52 -0.51
C LEU A 45 -10.23 -8.94 0.90
N THR A 46 -9.04 -8.95 1.49
CA THR A 46 -8.73 -8.35 2.78
C THR A 46 -8.67 -6.84 2.67
N ARG A 47 -9.44 -6.12 3.50
CA ARG A 47 -9.29 -4.67 3.70
C ARG A 47 -8.30 -4.40 4.82
N LEU A 48 -7.57 -3.28 4.74
CA LEU A 48 -6.64 -2.89 5.79
C LEU A 48 -7.37 -2.29 7.01
N CYS A 49 -6.97 -2.70 8.21
CA CYS A 49 -7.10 -1.90 9.42
C CYS A 49 -6.06 -0.77 9.35
N VAL A 50 -6.51 0.47 9.18
CA VAL A 50 -5.64 1.63 8.97
C VAL A 50 -5.41 2.36 10.28
N PHE A 51 -4.16 2.70 10.54
CA PHE A 51 -3.71 3.43 11.73
C PHE A 51 -3.04 4.73 11.28
N GLU A 52 -3.30 5.82 12.01
CA GLU A 52 -2.67 7.12 11.74
C GLU A 52 -1.21 7.14 12.18
N ASN A 53 -0.94 6.46 13.31
CA ASN A 53 0.38 6.31 13.93
C ASN A 53 0.38 5.11 14.90
N GLU A 54 1.53 4.90 15.54
CA GLU A 54 1.83 3.79 16.43
C GLU A 54 1.09 3.86 17.77
N GLU A 55 0.67 5.05 18.21
CA GLU A 55 -0.04 5.23 19.49
C GLU A 55 -1.36 4.45 19.52
N GLN A 56 -2.00 4.27 18.35
CA GLN A 56 -3.26 3.56 18.20
C GLN A 56 -3.15 2.04 18.40
N LEU A 57 -1.95 1.47 18.36
CA LEU A 57 -1.72 0.05 18.68
C LEU A 57 -1.67 -0.22 20.20
N SER A 58 -1.71 0.82 21.03
CA SER A 58 -1.68 0.69 22.49
C SER A 58 -3.00 0.10 23.02
N PRO A 59 -2.97 -0.92 23.92
CA PRO A 59 -4.18 -1.57 24.44
C PRO A 59 -5.21 -0.62 25.07
N SER A 60 -4.77 0.54 25.57
CA SER A 60 -5.62 1.53 26.23
C SER A 60 -6.54 2.30 25.28
N ARG A 61 -6.24 2.38 23.97
CA ARG A 61 -7.03 3.18 23.00
C ARG A 61 -7.95 2.36 22.09
N LEU A 62 -7.72 1.06 21.91
CA LEU A 62 -8.61 0.18 21.12
C LEU A 62 -10.03 0.04 21.72
N ALA A 63 -10.23 0.48 22.97
CA ALA A 63 -11.49 0.37 23.70
C ALA A 63 -12.24 1.70 23.91
N GLN A 64 -11.81 2.82 23.32
CA GLN A 64 -12.49 4.12 23.49
C GLN A 64 -12.92 4.75 22.15
N PRO A 65 -14.13 5.34 22.06
CA PRO A 65 -14.50 6.16 20.91
C PRO A 65 -13.62 7.42 20.90
N SER A 66 -13.10 7.74 19.72
CA SER A 66 -12.14 8.81 19.44
C SER A 66 -12.55 10.15 20.08
N GLY A 67 -11.75 10.62 21.03
CA GLY A 67 -12.00 11.89 21.69
C GLY A 67 -10.81 12.38 22.49
N PHE A 68 -9.64 12.56 21.85
CA PHE A 68 -8.59 13.42 22.39
C PHE A 68 -7.84 14.11 21.24
N GLU A 69 -8.20 15.38 21.01
CA GLU A 69 -7.31 16.34 20.36
C GLU A 69 -6.20 16.70 21.35
N LEU A 70 -4.95 16.45 20.96
CA LEU A 70 -3.79 17.08 21.57
C LEU A 70 -3.04 17.84 20.48
N ARG A 71 -2.80 19.11 20.80
CA ARG A 71 -2.27 20.18 19.97
C ARG A 71 -0.90 19.82 19.41
N ASP A 72 -0.67 20.24 18.16
CA ASP A 72 0.68 20.52 17.67
C ASP A 72 0.61 21.69 16.67
N ASP A 73 0.72 22.91 17.19
CA ASP A 73 0.54 24.18 16.48
C ASP A 73 1.69 24.51 15.48
N ASN A 74 2.39 23.49 14.96
CA ASN A 74 3.49 23.70 14.01
C ASN A 74 3.68 22.59 12.97
N ILE A 75 2.68 21.72 12.76
CA ILE A 75 2.73 20.73 11.66
C ILE A 75 2.53 21.49 10.35
N ASN A 76 3.51 21.42 9.45
CA ASN A 76 3.42 21.94 8.09
C ASN A 76 2.08 21.49 7.46
N PRO A 77 1.18 22.41 7.08
CA PRO A 77 -0.13 22.08 6.53
C PRO A 77 -0.07 21.11 5.35
N HIS A 78 0.97 21.22 4.51
CA HIS A 78 1.18 20.32 3.38
C HIS A 78 1.47 18.88 3.83
N LYS A 79 2.28 18.70 4.89
CA LYS A 79 2.58 17.38 5.46
C LYS A 79 1.30 16.70 5.98
N LYS A 80 0.45 17.45 6.68
CA LYS A 80 -0.85 16.94 7.17
C LYS A 80 -1.77 16.52 6.01
N ILE A 81 -1.86 17.35 4.97
CA ILE A 81 -2.64 17.01 3.76
C ILE A 81 -2.14 15.72 3.11
N ILE A 82 -0.81 15.52 3.01
CA ILE A 82 -0.25 14.29 2.46
C ILE A 82 -0.58 13.09 3.36
N GLN A 83 -0.47 13.21 4.68
CA GLN A 83 -0.86 12.14 5.60
C GLN A 83 -2.33 11.76 5.48
N ASP A 84 -3.24 12.74 5.41
CA ASP A 84 -4.68 12.51 5.23
C ASP A 84 -4.97 11.78 3.91
N LYS A 85 -4.28 12.18 2.83
CA LYS A 85 -4.36 11.50 1.53
C LYS A 85 -3.86 10.06 1.62
N ILE A 86 -2.74 9.81 2.31
CA ILE A 86 -2.22 8.45 2.49
C ILE A 86 -3.19 7.59 3.30
N ILE A 87 -3.77 8.12 4.38
CA ILE A 87 -4.81 7.40 5.15
C ILE A 87 -5.99 7.05 4.24
N ALA A 88 -6.43 7.97 3.39
CA ALA A 88 -7.48 7.70 2.41
C ALA A 88 -7.08 6.61 1.40
N VAL A 89 -5.84 6.64 0.89
CA VAL A 89 -5.29 5.60 0.00
C VAL A 89 -5.33 4.24 0.70
N LEU A 90 -4.78 4.13 1.92
CA LEU A 90 -4.74 2.88 2.68
C LEU A 90 -6.16 2.30 2.91
N LYS A 91 -7.17 3.15 3.15
CA LYS A 91 -8.57 2.73 3.30
C LYS A 91 -9.20 2.18 2.02
N LEU A 92 -8.67 2.54 0.85
CA LEU A 92 -9.13 2.04 -0.45
C LEU A 92 -8.46 0.72 -0.84
N LEU A 93 -7.33 0.36 -0.23
CA LEU A 93 -6.58 -0.83 -0.60
C LEU A 93 -7.26 -2.11 -0.13
N THR A 94 -7.14 -3.12 -0.97
CA THR A 94 -7.63 -4.48 -0.72
C THR A 94 -6.60 -5.49 -1.21
N PHE A 95 -6.33 -6.54 -0.45
CA PHE A 95 -5.30 -7.53 -0.75
C PHE A 95 -5.90 -8.94 -0.85
N ARG A 96 -5.21 -9.83 -1.58
CA ARG A 96 -5.58 -11.25 -1.65
C ARG A 96 -5.20 -12.03 -0.39
N GLU A 97 -4.25 -11.50 0.38
CA GLU A 97 -3.71 -12.08 1.61
C GLU A 97 -4.21 -11.32 2.83
N GLN A 98 -4.42 -12.02 3.94
CA GLN A 98 -4.78 -11.43 5.23
C GLN A 98 -3.53 -10.99 6.00
N HIS A 99 -2.47 -11.79 5.93
CA HIS A 99 -1.19 -11.49 6.54
C HIS A 99 -0.37 -10.53 5.68
N VAL A 100 -0.79 -9.27 5.66
CA VAL A 100 -0.18 -8.17 4.92
C VAL A 100 0.05 -6.95 5.82
N ILE A 101 1.17 -6.27 5.63
CA ILE A 101 1.43 -4.94 6.18
C ILE A 101 1.75 -3.96 5.06
N VAL A 102 1.16 -2.77 5.14
CA VAL A 102 1.45 -1.63 4.27
C VAL A 102 1.98 -0.47 5.11
N GLN A 103 3.17 0.03 4.78
CA GLN A 103 3.85 1.09 5.53
C GLN A 103 4.14 2.28 4.63
N PHE A 104 3.93 3.49 5.14
CA PHE A 104 4.33 4.71 4.45
C PHE A 104 5.69 5.19 4.93
N TRP A 105 6.69 5.11 4.06
CA TRP A 105 8.00 5.71 4.25
C TRP A 105 7.97 7.13 3.71
N SER A 106 8.35 8.12 4.52
CA SER A 106 8.45 9.50 4.06
C SER A 106 9.67 10.20 4.66
N PRO A 107 10.13 11.30 4.05
CA PRO A 107 11.24 12.07 4.61
C PRO A 107 10.97 12.45 6.07
N ALA A 108 11.96 12.18 6.93
CA ALA A 108 11.96 12.67 8.30
C ALA A 108 12.06 14.20 8.30
N ASP A 109 11.49 14.85 9.33
CA ASP A 109 11.74 16.27 9.55
C ASP A 109 13.25 16.43 9.81
N VAL A 110 13.87 17.40 9.14
CA VAL A 110 15.33 17.53 8.96
C VAL A 110 16.16 17.04 10.15
N VAL A 111 16.80 15.87 10.01
CA VAL A 111 17.79 15.35 10.97
C VAL A 111 19.18 15.50 10.35
N GLY A 112 19.89 16.56 10.73
CA GLY A 112 21.28 16.77 10.30
C GLY A 112 21.44 17.09 8.81
N LYS A 113 22.49 16.56 8.17
CA LYS A 113 22.87 16.88 6.78
C LYS A 113 22.23 15.96 5.72
N HIS A 114 21.71 14.82 6.16
CA HIS A 114 21.32 13.70 5.30
C HIS A 114 19.80 13.60 5.22
N GLN A 115 19.26 13.40 4.02
CA GLN A 115 17.83 13.11 3.87
C GLN A 115 17.59 11.62 4.17
N VAL A 116 16.71 11.35 5.13
CA VAL A 116 16.37 9.98 5.55
C VAL A 116 14.88 9.73 5.45
N LEU A 117 14.50 8.51 5.07
CA LEU A 117 13.12 8.02 5.16
C LEU A 117 12.88 7.35 6.51
N THR A 118 11.69 7.55 7.05
CA THR A 118 11.21 6.90 8.26
C THR A 118 9.73 6.52 8.12
N THR A 119 9.31 5.51 8.88
CA THR A 119 7.91 5.14 9.12
C THR A 119 7.39 5.64 10.45
N MET A 120 8.25 6.25 11.29
CA MET A 120 7.86 6.80 12.58
C MET A 120 6.81 7.91 12.41
N ASP A 121 5.72 7.80 13.18
CA ASP A 121 4.56 8.71 13.13
C ASP A 121 3.93 8.78 11.73
N ARG A 122 4.03 7.69 10.96
CA ARG A 122 3.44 7.57 9.63
C ARG A 122 2.29 6.58 9.59
N PRO A 123 1.26 6.88 8.79
CA PRO A 123 0.15 5.97 8.60
C PRO A 123 0.62 4.61 8.06
N PHE A 124 -0.06 3.56 8.50
CA PHE A 124 0.17 2.20 8.04
C PHE A 124 -1.14 1.43 8.08
N GLY A 125 -1.18 0.29 7.42
CA GLY A 125 -2.33 -0.60 7.44
C GLY A 125 -1.91 -2.05 7.62
N LEU A 126 -2.70 -2.79 8.38
CA LEU A 126 -2.54 -4.23 8.59
C LEU A 126 -3.75 -4.95 7.99
N GLY A 127 -3.52 -6.06 7.27
CA GLY A 127 -4.62 -6.89 6.78
C GLY A 127 -5.33 -7.63 7.91
N GLU A 128 -4.59 -8.04 8.94
CA GLU A 128 -5.10 -8.57 10.19
C GLU A 128 -4.27 -8.02 11.36
N ILE A 129 -4.88 -7.83 12.53
CA ILE A 129 -4.17 -7.37 13.73
C ILE A 129 -3.61 -8.59 14.47
N THR A 130 -2.42 -9.03 14.07
CA THR A 130 -1.70 -10.14 14.69
C THR A 130 -0.46 -9.68 15.46
N GLU A 131 0.04 -10.49 16.39
CA GLU A 131 1.28 -10.20 17.13
C GLU A 131 2.48 -10.10 16.17
N GLN A 132 2.52 -10.94 15.14
CA GLN A 132 3.56 -10.92 14.12
C GLN A 132 3.59 -9.58 13.39
N LEU A 133 2.46 -9.12 12.83
CA LEU A 133 2.41 -7.88 12.06
C LEU A 133 2.62 -6.64 12.96
N THR A 134 2.02 -6.62 14.14
CA THR A 134 2.19 -5.51 15.09
C THR A 134 3.61 -5.42 15.64
N SER A 135 4.28 -6.55 15.91
CA SER A 135 5.68 -6.55 16.33
C SER A 135 6.64 -6.20 15.20
N TYR A 136 6.35 -6.60 13.95
CA TYR A 136 7.11 -6.12 12.79
C TYR A 136 7.04 -4.59 12.67
N ARG A 137 5.83 -4.02 12.77
CA ARG A 137 5.61 -2.57 12.73
C ARG A 137 6.34 -1.82 13.84
N LYS A 138 6.42 -2.41 15.04
CA LYS A 138 7.18 -1.86 16.17
C LYS A 138 8.68 -1.86 15.93
N GLU A 139 9.22 -2.81 15.17
CA GLU A 139 10.64 -2.81 14.81
C GLU A 139 10.92 -1.86 13.65
N SER A 140 10.05 -1.79 12.64
CA SER A 140 10.23 -0.90 11.48
C SER A 140 10.18 0.59 11.79
N GLN A 141 9.47 1.01 12.84
CA GLN A 141 9.43 2.42 13.23
C GLN A 141 10.81 2.99 13.59
N HIS A 142 11.74 2.13 14.02
CA HIS A 142 13.08 2.55 14.45
C HIS A 142 14.10 2.59 13.31
N ASN A 143 13.67 2.24 12.10
CA ASN A 143 14.54 2.25 10.95
C ASN A 143 14.61 3.62 10.28
N LEU A 144 15.81 3.92 9.80
CA LEU A 144 16.10 5.11 9.00
C LEU A 144 16.84 4.68 7.75
N TYR A 145 16.35 5.13 6.59
CA TYR A 145 16.99 4.84 5.31
C TYR A 145 17.51 6.11 4.66
N VAL A 146 18.82 6.20 4.50
CA VAL A 146 19.50 7.32 3.86
C VAL A 146 19.16 7.33 2.37
N VAL A 147 18.87 8.52 1.84
CA VAL A 147 18.46 8.76 0.45
C VAL A 147 19.49 9.59 -0.32
N ASP A 148 20.56 10.03 0.35
CA ASP A 148 21.53 10.94 -0.25
C ASP A 148 22.26 10.33 -1.45
N ASN A 149 22.80 11.22 -2.29
CA ASN A 149 23.47 10.82 -3.52
C ASN A 149 24.87 10.23 -3.31
N ASP A 150 25.40 10.28 -2.08
CA ASP A 150 26.79 9.90 -1.76
C ASP A 150 26.99 8.39 -1.58
N HIS A 151 25.91 7.60 -1.55
CA HIS A 151 25.94 6.15 -1.41
C HIS A 151 25.75 5.43 -2.75
N GLU A 152 26.48 4.32 -2.94
CA GLU A 152 26.26 3.38 -4.04
C GLU A 152 24.81 2.89 -4.01
N GLU A 153 24.16 2.93 -5.17
CA GLU A 153 22.72 2.72 -5.27
C GLU A 153 22.32 1.28 -4.94
N GLU A 154 23.21 0.33 -5.23
CA GLU A 154 23.08 -1.09 -4.93
C GLU A 154 23.06 -1.35 -3.42
N GLU A 155 23.66 -0.48 -2.61
CA GLU A 155 23.70 -0.63 -1.15
C GLU A 155 22.49 -0.02 -0.45
N LEU A 156 21.71 0.82 -1.15
CA LEU A 156 20.52 1.45 -0.59
C LEU A 156 19.43 0.43 -0.26
N SER A 157 18.53 0.80 0.65
CA SER A 157 17.32 0.02 0.87
C SER A 157 16.35 0.16 -0.31
N PRO A 158 15.48 -0.83 -0.55
CA PRO A 158 14.47 -0.71 -1.61
C PRO A 158 13.62 0.58 -1.48
N PRO A 159 13.14 1.01 -0.30
CA PRO A 159 12.42 2.28 -0.20
C PRO A 159 13.26 3.49 -0.61
N ALA A 160 14.55 3.52 -0.28
CA ALA A 160 15.43 4.61 -0.68
C ALA A 160 15.65 4.64 -2.21
N ARG A 161 15.87 3.47 -2.85
CA ARG A 161 15.97 3.38 -4.32
C ARG A 161 14.67 3.82 -5.00
N VAL A 162 13.53 3.34 -4.53
CA VAL A 162 12.21 3.69 -5.09
C VAL A 162 11.95 5.18 -4.96
N PHE A 163 12.27 5.78 -3.81
CA PHE A 163 12.11 7.22 -3.59
C PHE A 163 12.96 8.05 -4.56
N ARG A 164 14.25 7.68 -4.74
CA ARG A 164 15.18 8.39 -5.64
C ARG A 164 14.77 8.24 -7.10
N ARG A 165 14.53 6.99 -7.55
CA ARG A 165 14.26 6.67 -8.96
C ARG A 165 12.83 7.01 -9.39
N ARG A 166 11.90 7.08 -8.44
CA ARG A 166 10.44 7.16 -8.69
C ARG A 166 9.94 6.01 -9.55
N LEU A 167 10.51 4.83 -9.33
CA LEU A 167 10.15 3.60 -10.02
C LEU A 167 9.80 2.53 -8.99
N PRO A 168 8.76 1.71 -9.23
CA PRO A 168 8.41 0.62 -8.33
C PRO A 168 9.51 -0.46 -8.30
N GLU A 169 9.64 -1.13 -7.16
CA GLU A 169 10.52 -2.27 -6.95
C GLU A 169 9.74 -3.41 -6.29
N TRP A 170 10.02 -4.67 -6.66
CA TRP A 170 9.41 -5.84 -6.03
C TRP A 170 10.32 -7.06 -6.06
N THR A 171 10.09 -7.99 -5.13
CA THR A 171 10.67 -9.34 -5.15
C THR A 171 9.62 -10.36 -4.69
N LEU A 172 9.70 -11.57 -5.23
CA LEU A 172 8.84 -12.68 -4.81
C LEU A 172 9.20 -13.19 -3.40
N ASP A 173 10.43 -12.93 -2.96
CA ASP A 173 10.92 -13.30 -1.64
C ASP A 173 11.94 -12.27 -1.13
N VAL A 174 11.73 -11.74 0.07
CA VAL A 174 12.68 -10.85 0.77
C VAL A 174 14.01 -11.53 1.05
N ALA A 175 14.06 -12.87 1.05
CA ALA A 175 15.29 -13.64 1.18
C ALA A 175 16.33 -13.28 0.10
N ASN A 176 15.87 -12.79 -1.06
CA ASN A 176 16.72 -12.38 -2.18
C ASN A 176 17.52 -11.10 -1.91
N TYR A 177 17.13 -10.30 -0.91
CA TYR A 177 17.88 -9.12 -0.52
C TYR A 177 19.09 -9.49 0.35
N SER A 178 20.19 -8.75 0.17
CA SER A 178 21.29 -8.82 1.13
C SER A 178 20.86 -8.18 2.47
N PRO A 179 21.44 -8.62 3.62
CA PRO A 179 21.17 -7.98 4.90
C PRO A 179 21.55 -6.49 4.94
N LYS A 180 22.49 -6.05 4.09
CA LYS A 180 22.82 -4.62 3.92
C LYS A 180 21.65 -3.84 3.31
N GLN A 181 21.10 -4.33 2.20
CA GLN A 181 20.00 -3.69 1.47
C GLN A 181 18.70 -3.73 2.28
N PHE A 182 18.45 -4.85 2.97
CA PHE A 182 17.24 -5.00 3.75
C PHE A 182 17.57 -5.42 5.19
N PRO A 183 17.93 -4.47 6.07
CA PRO A 183 18.29 -4.76 7.46
C PRO A 183 17.19 -5.49 8.25
N GLN A 184 15.93 -5.34 7.85
CA GLN A 184 14.79 -6.01 8.48
C GLN A 184 14.51 -7.40 7.94
N LYS A 185 15.29 -7.89 6.98
CA LYS A 185 15.03 -9.16 6.29
C LYS A 185 14.75 -10.30 7.26
N GLU A 186 15.60 -10.45 8.26
CA GLU A 186 15.48 -11.53 9.24
C GLU A 186 14.23 -11.36 10.14
N SER A 187 13.91 -10.12 10.49
CA SER A 187 12.67 -9.78 11.22
C SER A 187 11.41 -10.10 10.40
N ALA A 188 11.42 -9.79 9.11
CA ALA A 188 10.34 -10.11 8.18
C ALA A 188 10.14 -11.62 8.06
N ILE A 189 11.22 -12.37 7.79
CA ILE A 189 11.17 -13.83 7.62
C ILE A 189 10.64 -14.53 8.88
N ARG A 190 11.09 -14.13 10.08
CA ARG A 190 10.59 -14.71 11.35
C ARG A 190 9.11 -14.48 11.59
N ARG A 191 8.53 -13.48 10.92
CA ARG A 191 7.12 -13.08 11.05
C ARG A 191 6.30 -13.49 9.84
N ASP A 192 6.81 -14.44 9.06
CA ASP A 192 6.16 -14.97 7.86
C ASP A 192 5.83 -13.87 6.86
N LEU A 193 6.77 -12.95 6.63
CA LEU A 193 6.69 -11.94 5.57
C LEU A 193 7.75 -12.25 4.52
N HIS A 194 7.27 -12.67 3.35
CA HIS A 194 8.09 -13.12 2.23
C HIS A 194 7.97 -12.21 1.03
N GLY A 195 6.74 -11.88 0.64
CA GLY A 195 6.50 -11.03 -0.50
C GLY A 195 6.86 -9.57 -0.22
N TYR A 196 7.37 -8.86 -1.24
CA TYR A 196 7.78 -7.47 -1.10
C TYR A 196 7.46 -6.65 -2.34
N VAL A 197 6.83 -5.50 -2.13
CA VAL A 197 6.60 -4.48 -3.15
C VAL A 197 6.82 -3.11 -2.53
N ALA A 198 7.46 -2.21 -3.25
CA ALA A 198 7.59 -0.81 -2.89
C ALA A 198 7.20 0.07 -4.09
N LEU A 199 6.30 1.03 -3.88
CA LEU A 199 5.83 1.96 -4.91
C LEU A 199 6.10 3.40 -4.49
N PRO A 200 6.56 4.27 -5.41
CA PRO A 200 6.73 5.68 -5.12
C PRO A 200 5.37 6.34 -4.90
N VAL A 201 5.35 7.35 -4.05
CA VAL A 201 4.21 8.26 -3.88
C VAL A 201 4.65 9.62 -4.36
N VAL A 202 4.15 10.06 -5.51
CA VAL A 202 4.48 11.37 -6.07
C VAL A 202 3.28 12.30 -5.93
N ASP A 203 3.48 13.48 -5.35
CA ASP A 203 2.44 14.50 -5.26
C ASP A 203 2.30 15.19 -6.62
N LEU A 204 1.16 15.02 -7.28
CA LEU A 204 0.89 15.58 -8.61
C LEU A 204 0.92 17.11 -8.64
N SER A 205 0.64 17.77 -7.50
CA SER A 205 0.66 19.23 -7.44
C SER A 205 2.08 19.81 -7.46
N THR A 206 3.05 19.08 -6.90
CA THR A 206 4.45 19.51 -6.81
C THR A 206 5.39 18.72 -7.73
N SER A 207 4.90 17.64 -8.34
CA SER A 207 5.69 16.66 -9.10
C SER A 207 6.90 16.12 -8.30
N SER A 208 6.78 16.09 -6.98
CA SER A 208 7.83 15.63 -6.07
C SER A 208 7.47 14.28 -5.45
N CYS A 209 8.45 13.40 -5.26
CA CYS A 209 8.26 12.15 -4.53
C CYS A 209 8.12 12.51 -3.04
N VAL A 210 6.95 12.29 -2.47
CA VAL A 210 6.63 12.60 -1.06
C VAL A 210 6.82 11.40 -0.13
N GLY A 211 7.04 10.21 -0.70
CA GLY A 211 7.31 9.00 0.06
C GLY A 211 7.24 7.73 -0.78
N VAL A 212 7.15 6.60 -0.09
CA VAL A 212 7.06 5.25 -0.67
C VAL A 212 6.04 4.44 0.13
N LEU A 213 5.14 3.74 -0.57
CA LEU A 213 4.31 2.70 0.03
C LEU A 213 5.03 1.37 -0.09
N GLU A 214 5.43 0.82 1.05
CA GLU A 214 6.01 -0.51 1.18
C GLU A 214 4.93 -1.50 1.57
N ILE A 215 4.91 -2.67 0.92
CA ILE A 215 3.97 -3.75 1.16
C ILE A 215 4.77 -5.03 1.42
N LEU A 216 4.49 -5.71 2.53
CA LEU A 216 4.98 -7.05 2.79
C LEU A 216 3.83 -8.04 3.00
N THR A 217 3.95 -9.24 2.45
CA THR A 217 2.92 -10.31 2.52
C THR A 217 3.54 -11.65 2.91
N SER A 218 2.77 -12.54 3.56
CA SER A 218 3.20 -13.94 3.75
C SER A 218 3.30 -14.70 2.43
N SER A 219 2.35 -14.44 1.54
CA SER A 219 2.29 -15.07 0.23
C SER A 219 3.47 -14.68 -0.67
N LYS A 220 4.08 -15.67 -1.31
CA LYS A 220 4.98 -15.51 -2.46
C LYS A 220 4.14 -15.55 -3.74
N TYR A 221 3.44 -14.45 -4.05
CA TYR A 221 2.61 -14.43 -5.24
C TYR A 221 3.43 -14.75 -6.50
N ILE A 222 2.81 -15.40 -7.49
CA ILE A 222 3.42 -15.59 -8.81
C ILE A 222 3.57 -14.21 -9.52
N SER A 223 2.72 -13.24 -9.17
CA SER A 223 2.74 -11.88 -9.70
C SER A 223 2.08 -10.88 -8.72
N TYR A 224 2.68 -9.69 -8.62
CA TYR A 224 2.16 -8.53 -7.87
C TYR A 224 1.35 -7.55 -8.74
N ALA A 225 0.99 -7.94 -9.97
CA ALA A 225 0.29 -7.04 -10.89
C ALA A 225 -1.01 -6.48 -10.27
N TYR A 226 -1.74 -7.31 -9.53
CA TYR A 226 -2.96 -6.90 -8.83
C TYR A 226 -2.67 -5.85 -7.75
N GLU A 227 -1.72 -6.10 -6.84
CA GLU A 227 -1.38 -5.16 -5.76
C GLU A 227 -0.86 -3.83 -6.32
N ILE A 228 -0.02 -3.89 -7.36
CA ILE A 228 0.51 -2.69 -8.03
C ILE A 228 -0.64 -1.88 -8.63
N GLN A 229 -1.55 -2.51 -9.38
CA GLN A 229 -2.69 -1.83 -9.98
C GLN A 229 -3.64 -1.22 -8.95
N GLN A 230 -3.90 -1.92 -7.84
CA GLN A 230 -4.72 -1.41 -6.75
C GLN A 230 -4.08 -0.17 -6.10
N VAL A 231 -2.79 -0.24 -5.78
CA VAL A 231 -2.08 0.90 -5.18
C VAL A 231 -2.04 2.10 -6.14
N GLN A 232 -1.70 1.89 -7.41
CA GLN A 232 -1.67 2.97 -8.40
C GLN A 232 -3.05 3.61 -8.60
N SER A 233 -4.11 2.80 -8.61
CA SER A 233 -5.48 3.31 -8.75
C SER A 233 -5.90 4.13 -7.52
N ALA A 234 -5.60 3.64 -6.32
CA ALA A 234 -5.91 4.34 -5.07
C ALA A 234 -5.12 5.65 -4.92
N LEU A 235 -3.81 5.63 -5.23
CA LEU A 235 -2.97 6.82 -5.25
C LEU A 235 -3.56 7.88 -6.20
N LYS A 236 -3.92 7.49 -7.43
CA LYS A 236 -4.48 8.39 -8.45
C LYS A 236 -5.75 9.10 -7.98
N VAL A 237 -6.64 8.40 -7.28
CA VAL A 237 -7.87 8.99 -6.70
C VAL A 237 -7.53 10.08 -5.68
N SER A 238 -6.45 9.92 -4.92
CA SER A 238 -5.97 10.89 -3.92
C SER A 238 -5.03 11.97 -4.48
N SER A 239 -4.89 12.05 -5.82
CA SER A 239 -3.95 12.95 -6.51
C SER A 239 -2.49 12.72 -6.11
N LEU A 240 -2.12 11.46 -5.88
CA LEU A 240 -0.76 10.98 -5.72
C LEU A 240 -0.48 10.01 -6.90
N LEU A 241 0.61 10.10 -7.65
CA LEU A 241 0.93 9.11 -8.70
C LEU A 241 2.40 9.13 -9.10
#